data_AF-A0A024TR05-F1
#
_entry.id   AF-A0A024TR05-F1
#
_cell.length_a   1.000
_cell.length_b   1.000
_cell.length_c   1.000
_cell.angle_alpha   90.00
_cell.angle_beta   90.00
_cell.angle_gamma   90.00
#
_symmetry.space_group_name_H-M   'P 1'
#
loop_
_entity.id
_entity.type
_entity.pdbx_description
1 polymer ?
#
loop_
_entity_poly.entity_id
_entity_poly.type
_entity_poly.pdbx_seq_one_letter_code
_entity_poly.pdbx_strand_id
1 'polypeptide(L)'
;MNPFNASDVFVTPPLSAATTAELKAIAKTTATDIITRSQQAGTSSSWSMVFSDKALRIFKFGGTSAPIGTATKFLHCGQLQVRASLQDVVHLLRTDDAAHATAYKQRFCKDILATSTLYMLKPPTPTTPTSRISISWYAFRSPVKGVVMNRDAILLECHQEFTIQGRRGWVRAVRSVQLPGCPNLEITSGLVRMQNYGSGQVFLESLADPNFLDMSYVTQVDMGVGKSEWAIDALRSRDFLVEKAIVRRCQSLREIERYLKGDPLHVRAPETARPFKALRRHCCLCDKRFRALSKKFSCAKCPLAMCRECDSEWRLKSKLSESMCAACAVRLTSGGSTPSNYSHGSSIPSSTTPLSQTSNVWCWSSDSSNNCESKALSGS
;
A
#
# COMPACT_ATOMS: atom_id res chain seq x y z
N MET A 1 -2.05 -13.65 16.34
CA MET A 1 -2.98 -13.98 15.24
C MET A 1 -2.25 -14.90 14.31
N ASN A 2 -2.78 -16.10 14.06
CA ASN A 2 -2.21 -17.01 13.08
C ASN A 2 -2.13 -16.31 11.71
N PRO A 3 -1.06 -16.53 10.92
CA PRO A 3 -1.03 -16.04 9.56
C PRO A 3 -2.17 -16.71 8.79
N PHE A 4 -3.14 -15.90 8.31
CA PHE A 4 -4.20 -16.39 7.42
C PHE A 4 -3.54 -16.91 6.14
N ASN A 5 -3.53 -18.23 5.95
CA ASN A 5 -3.09 -18.83 4.70
C ASN A 5 -4.31 -18.98 3.79
N ALA A 6 -4.27 -18.35 2.62
CA ALA A 6 -5.38 -18.35 1.67
C ALA A 6 -5.73 -19.75 1.15
N SER A 7 -4.76 -20.67 1.11
CA SER A 7 -4.98 -22.06 0.71
C SER A 7 -5.86 -22.85 1.69
N ASP A 8 -5.93 -22.43 2.95
CA ASP A 8 -6.81 -23.05 3.96
C ASP A 8 -8.26 -22.56 3.85
N VAL A 9 -8.50 -21.49 3.08
CA VAL A 9 -9.77 -20.74 3.08
C VAL A 9 -10.46 -20.76 1.72
N PHE A 10 -9.70 -20.82 0.63
CA PHE A 10 -10.23 -20.77 -0.73
C PHE A 10 -9.96 -22.04 -1.51
N VAL A 11 -11.03 -22.56 -2.11
CA VAL A 11 -10.94 -23.63 -3.09
C VAL A 11 -10.87 -22.99 -4.46
N THR A 12 -9.78 -23.22 -5.20
CA THR A 12 -9.52 -22.58 -6.49
C THR A 12 -9.52 -23.60 -7.64
N PRO A 13 -10.69 -24.11 -8.06
CA PRO A 13 -10.76 -25.07 -9.16
C PRO A 13 -10.31 -24.42 -10.48
N PRO A 14 -9.72 -25.18 -11.42
CA PRO A 14 -9.34 -24.65 -12.72
C PRO A 14 -10.52 -23.96 -13.42
N LEU A 15 -10.30 -22.74 -13.92
CA LEU A 15 -11.31 -21.98 -14.65
C LEU A 15 -11.46 -22.54 -16.07
N SER A 16 -12.70 -22.58 -16.57
CA SER A 16 -12.95 -22.91 -17.97
C SER A 16 -12.32 -21.87 -18.92
N ALA A 17 -12.07 -22.25 -20.18
CA ALA A 17 -11.57 -21.33 -21.20
C ALA A 17 -12.55 -20.16 -21.43
N ALA A 18 -13.85 -20.42 -21.43
CA ALA A 18 -14.90 -19.41 -21.60
C ALA A 18 -14.90 -18.40 -20.44
N THR A 19 -14.89 -18.88 -19.19
CA THR A 19 -14.81 -18.04 -17.98
C THR A 19 -13.52 -17.22 -17.96
N THR A 20 -12.39 -17.82 -18.37
CA THR A 20 -11.11 -17.12 -18.46
C THR A 20 -11.16 -15.99 -19.49
N ALA A 21 -11.77 -16.22 -20.66
CA ALA A 21 -11.93 -15.20 -21.70
C ALA A 21 -12.85 -14.05 -21.24
N GLU A 22 -13.97 -14.38 -20.60
CA GLU A 22 -14.90 -13.40 -20.01
C GLU A 22 -14.21 -12.52 -18.97
N LEU A 23 -13.50 -13.12 -18.01
CA LEU A 23 -12.76 -12.39 -16.98
C LEU A 23 -11.68 -11.49 -17.58
N LYS A 24 -10.97 -11.94 -18.62
CA LYS A 24 -10.02 -11.08 -19.36
C LYS A 24 -10.71 -9.90 -20.03
N ALA A 25 -11.89 -10.10 -20.63
CA ALA A 25 -12.66 -9.01 -21.24
C ALA A 25 -13.10 -7.99 -20.18
N ILE A 26 -13.66 -8.45 -19.07
CA ILE A 26 -14.04 -7.63 -17.92
C ILE A 26 -12.85 -6.81 -17.41
N ALA A 27 -11.67 -7.42 -17.27
CA ALA A 27 -10.45 -6.77 -16.80
C ALA A 27 -10.03 -5.61 -17.72
N LYS A 28 -10.08 -5.83 -19.04
CA LYS A 28 -9.76 -4.81 -20.05
C LYS A 28 -10.78 -3.68 -20.08
N THR A 29 -12.08 -3.98 -20.04
CA THR A 29 -13.14 -2.96 -19.96
C THR A 29 -12.96 -2.07 -18.75
N THR A 30 -12.65 -2.68 -17.59
CA THR A 30 -12.39 -1.94 -16.34
C THR A 30 -11.20 -1.00 -16.47
N ALA A 31 -10.13 -1.43 -17.16
CA ALA A 31 -8.98 -0.58 -17.43
C ALA A 31 -9.35 0.62 -18.31
N THR A 32 -10.13 0.41 -19.37
CA THR A 32 -10.65 1.48 -20.25
C THR A 32 -11.53 2.46 -19.48
N ASP A 33 -12.42 1.97 -18.60
CA ASP A 33 -13.30 2.81 -17.79
C ASP A 33 -12.49 3.70 -16.83
N ILE A 34 -11.47 3.15 -16.18
CA ILE A 34 -10.60 3.89 -15.27
C ILE A 34 -9.78 4.95 -16.02
N ILE A 35 -9.24 4.62 -17.20
CA ILE A 35 -8.56 5.58 -18.06
C ILE A 35 -9.52 6.73 -18.41
N THR A 36 -10.72 6.40 -18.88
CA THR A 36 -11.73 7.40 -19.28
C THR A 36 -12.10 8.32 -18.12
N ARG A 37 -12.43 7.75 -16.95
CA ARG A 37 -12.78 8.51 -15.74
C ARG A 37 -11.64 9.41 -15.27
N SER A 38 -10.39 8.96 -15.41
CA SER A 38 -9.22 9.78 -15.03
C SER A 38 -9.11 11.06 -15.85
N GLN A 39 -9.50 11.02 -17.14
CA GLN A 39 -9.46 12.18 -18.04
C GLN A 39 -10.68 13.11 -17.86
N GLN A 40 -11.82 12.56 -17.45
CA GLN A 40 -13.04 13.33 -17.18
C GLN A 40 -12.98 14.09 -15.84
N ALA A 41 -12.20 13.59 -14.88
CA ALA A 41 -12.05 14.22 -13.58
C ALA A 41 -11.46 15.62 -13.71
N GLY A 42 -12.19 16.62 -13.20
CA GLY A 42 -11.80 18.02 -13.25
C GLY A 42 -12.04 18.74 -14.58
N THR A 43 -12.57 18.05 -15.60
CA THR A 43 -12.88 18.63 -16.92
C THR A 43 -14.38 18.69 -17.21
N SER A 44 -15.17 17.78 -16.63
CA SER A 44 -16.63 17.78 -16.74
C SER A 44 -17.30 18.39 -15.51
N SER A 45 -18.43 19.07 -15.70
CA SER A 45 -19.28 19.64 -14.63
C SER A 45 -19.82 18.59 -13.65
N SER A 46 -19.80 17.31 -14.01
CA SER A 46 -20.21 16.21 -13.13
C SER A 46 -19.16 15.86 -12.06
N TRP A 47 -17.97 16.46 -12.11
CA TRP A 47 -16.89 16.27 -11.13
C TRP A 47 -16.65 17.55 -10.34
N SER A 48 -16.76 17.49 -9.01
CA SER A 48 -16.46 18.61 -8.12
C SER A 48 -15.16 18.35 -7.36
N MET A 49 -14.35 19.38 -7.17
CA MET A 49 -13.14 19.28 -6.37
C MET A 49 -13.50 19.24 -4.88
N VAL A 50 -13.03 18.22 -4.16
CA VAL A 50 -13.29 18.03 -2.72
C VAL A 50 -12.05 18.20 -1.86
N PHE A 51 -10.86 18.16 -2.47
CA PHE A 51 -9.59 18.40 -1.78
C PHE A 51 -8.56 18.97 -2.75
N SER A 52 -7.76 19.91 -2.26
CA SER A 52 -6.60 20.44 -2.94
C SER A 52 -5.51 20.73 -1.92
N ASP A 53 -4.31 20.21 -2.15
CA ASP A 53 -3.10 20.57 -1.40
C ASP A 53 -1.90 20.49 -2.33
N LYS A 54 -1.21 21.63 -2.51
CA LYS A 54 -0.10 21.80 -3.46
C LYS A 54 -0.51 21.30 -4.86
N ALA A 55 0.21 20.32 -5.40
CA ALA A 55 -0.02 19.74 -6.71
C ALA A 55 -1.06 18.59 -6.73
N LEU A 56 -1.52 18.11 -5.56
CA LEU A 56 -2.53 17.04 -5.48
C LEU A 56 -3.92 17.64 -5.45
N ARG A 57 -4.75 17.24 -6.42
CA ARG A 57 -6.18 17.59 -6.50
C ARG A 57 -7.01 16.30 -6.40
N ILE A 58 -8.14 16.34 -5.72
CA ILE A 58 -9.06 15.21 -5.61
C ILE A 58 -10.46 15.67 -5.97
N PHE A 59 -11.08 14.95 -6.88
CA PHE A 59 -12.41 15.19 -7.40
C PHE A 59 -13.35 14.08 -6.96
N LYS A 60 -14.62 14.45 -6.73
CA LYS A 60 -15.73 13.55 -6.47
C LYS A 60 -16.73 13.65 -7.62
N PHE A 61 -17.23 12.51 -8.07
CA PHE A 61 -18.27 12.48 -9.07
C PHE A 61 -19.64 12.70 -8.42
N GLY A 62 -20.37 13.71 -8.91
CA GLY A 62 -21.74 14.04 -8.47
C GLY A 62 -22.82 13.66 -9.48
N GLY A 63 -22.47 13.06 -10.62
CA GLY A 63 -23.43 12.67 -11.66
C GLY A 63 -24.24 11.43 -11.31
N THR A 64 -25.40 11.30 -11.97
CA THR A 64 -26.32 10.15 -11.84
C THR A 64 -25.95 8.97 -12.74
N SER A 65 -24.87 9.05 -13.52
CA SER A 65 -24.55 8.13 -14.63
C SER A 65 -24.06 6.74 -14.24
N ALA A 66 -24.38 6.22 -13.06
CA ALA A 66 -24.15 4.80 -12.81
C ALA A 66 -25.24 3.96 -13.46
N PRO A 67 -24.91 2.76 -13.96
CA PRO A 67 -25.89 1.71 -14.15
C PRO A 67 -26.70 1.53 -12.86
N ILE A 68 -28.02 1.47 -13.01
CA ILE A 68 -29.01 1.28 -11.95
C ILE A 68 -28.53 0.20 -10.98
N GLY A 69 -28.39 0.54 -9.70
CA GLY A 69 -27.93 -0.38 -8.65
C GLY A 69 -26.47 -0.21 -8.19
N THR A 70 -25.65 0.60 -8.86
CA THR A 70 -24.27 0.88 -8.40
C THR A 70 -24.25 2.17 -7.56
N ALA A 71 -23.77 2.10 -6.32
CA ALA A 71 -23.60 3.30 -5.51
C ALA A 71 -22.54 4.22 -6.15
N THR A 72 -23.00 5.31 -6.79
CA THR A 72 -22.16 6.43 -7.27
C THR A 72 -21.53 7.22 -6.12
N LYS A 73 -22.05 7.04 -4.91
CA LYS A 73 -21.78 7.85 -3.71
C LYS A 73 -20.28 8.07 -3.40
N PHE A 74 -19.41 7.20 -3.90
CA PHE A 74 -18.00 7.16 -3.53
C PHE A 74 -17.02 7.12 -4.70
N LEU A 75 -17.44 7.52 -5.91
CA LEU A 75 -16.51 7.65 -7.04
C LEU A 75 -15.64 8.91 -6.90
N HIS A 76 -14.33 8.70 -6.73
CA HIS A 76 -13.34 9.75 -6.62
C HIS A 76 -12.18 9.58 -7.60
N CYS A 77 -11.52 10.68 -7.94
CA CYS A 77 -10.30 10.69 -8.73
C CYS A 77 -9.29 11.66 -8.11
N GLY A 78 -8.15 11.14 -7.66
CA GLY A 78 -6.99 11.96 -7.30
C GLY A 78 -6.12 12.20 -8.53
N GLN A 79 -5.56 13.40 -8.68
CA GLN A 79 -4.66 13.77 -9.77
C GLN A 79 -3.44 14.50 -9.22
N LEU A 80 -2.25 14.13 -9.70
CA LEU A 80 -0.96 14.71 -9.34
C LEU A 80 -0.01 14.62 -10.54
N GLN A 81 0.72 15.69 -10.82
CA GLN A 81 1.81 15.66 -11.79
C GLN A 81 3.15 15.48 -11.08
N VAL A 82 4.00 14.59 -11.60
CA VAL A 82 5.32 14.28 -11.02
C VAL A 82 6.39 14.30 -12.10
N ARG A 83 7.60 14.75 -11.74
CA ARG A 83 8.79 14.62 -12.60
C ARG A 83 9.34 13.19 -12.48
N ALA A 84 9.02 12.34 -13.45
CA ALA A 84 9.47 10.96 -13.54
C ALA A 84 9.21 10.42 -14.96
N SER A 85 9.85 9.32 -15.34
CA SER A 85 9.52 8.61 -16.58
C SER A 85 8.49 7.51 -16.35
N LEU A 86 7.76 7.11 -17.41
CA LEU A 86 6.83 5.98 -17.34
C LEU A 86 7.53 4.70 -16.89
N GLN A 87 8.78 4.51 -17.33
CA GLN A 87 9.62 3.38 -16.96
C GLN A 87 9.91 3.34 -15.45
N ASP A 88 10.22 4.48 -14.82
CA ASP A 88 10.49 4.55 -13.38
C ASP A 88 9.28 4.15 -12.56
N VAL A 89 8.10 4.62 -12.96
CA VAL A 89 6.84 4.31 -12.28
C VAL A 89 6.46 2.84 -12.45
N VAL A 90 6.58 2.31 -13.67
CA VAL A 90 6.37 0.90 -13.93
C VAL A 90 7.30 0.08 -13.04
N HIS A 91 8.60 0.36 -13.05
CA HIS A 91 9.59 -0.34 -12.22
C HIS A 91 9.29 -0.25 -10.71
N LEU A 92 8.91 0.93 -10.22
CA LEU A 92 8.53 1.16 -8.82
C LEU A 92 7.33 0.31 -8.39
N LEU A 93 6.40 0.06 -9.32
CA LEU A 93 5.13 -0.62 -9.10
C LEU A 93 5.09 -2.07 -9.61
N ARG A 94 6.23 -2.63 -10.05
CA ARG A 94 6.36 -4.04 -10.45
C ARG A 94 6.15 -4.99 -9.29
N THR A 95 5.60 -6.15 -9.59
CA THR A 95 5.34 -7.25 -8.63
C THR A 95 5.43 -8.63 -9.31
N ASP A 96 6.10 -8.70 -10.46
CA ASP A 96 6.19 -9.90 -11.29
C ASP A 96 7.22 -10.91 -10.80
N ASP A 97 8.13 -10.51 -9.91
CA ASP A 97 9.01 -11.40 -9.16
C ASP A 97 8.97 -11.14 -7.65
N ALA A 98 9.52 -12.08 -6.88
CA ALA A 98 9.49 -12.06 -5.42
C ALA A 98 10.17 -10.83 -4.80
N ALA A 99 11.25 -10.34 -5.42
CA ALA A 99 11.99 -9.19 -4.90
C ALA A 99 11.17 -7.89 -5.11
N HIS A 100 10.63 -7.70 -6.31
CA HIS A 100 9.74 -6.58 -6.62
C HIS A 100 8.45 -6.64 -5.79
N ALA A 101 7.82 -7.81 -5.66
CA ALA A 101 6.64 -7.98 -4.80
C ALA A 101 6.94 -7.65 -3.32
N THR A 102 8.10 -8.08 -2.81
CA THR A 102 8.53 -7.76 -1.44
C THR A 102 8.81 -6.27 -1.27
N ALA A 103 9.51 -5.65 -2.21
CA ALA A 103 9.80 -4.21 -2.19
C ALA A 103 8.50 -3.40 -2.26
N TYR A 104 7.60 -3.74 -3.20
CA TYR A 104 6.27 -3.14 -3.30
C TYR A 104 5.52 -3.28 -1.97
N LYS A 105 5.58 -4.47 -1.35
CA LYS A 105 4.97 -4.73 -0.04
C LYS A 105 5.48 -3.77 1.02
N GLN A 106 6.79 -3.68 1.18
CA GLN A 106 7.38 -2.80 2.17
C GLN A 106 7.05 -1.32 1.93
N ARG A 107 6.93 -0.91 0.66
CA ARG A 107 6.70 0.49 0.29
C ARG A 107 5.26 0.93 0.49
N PHE A 108 4.31 0.13 0.01
CA PHE A 108 2.93 0.54 -0.19
C PHE A 108 1.92 -0.27 0.65
N CYS A 109 2.35 -1.33 1.33
CA CYS A 109 1.46 -2.35 1.95
C CYS A 109 1.35 -2.35 3.45
N LYS A 110 1.25 -1.15 4.02
CA LYS A 110 1.17 -0.98 5.47
C LYS A 110 -0.14 -1.53 6.05
N ASP A 111 -1.23 -1.51 5.27
CA ASP A 111 -2.57 -1.92 5.74
C ASP A 111 -3.05 -3.26 5.19
N ILE A 112 -2.22 -4.01 4.48
CA ILE A 112 -2.59 -5.36 4.05
C ILE A 112 -2.23 -6.36 5.15
N LEU A 113 -3.25 -7.07 5.62
CA LEU A 113 -3.09 -8.14 6.58
C LEU A 113 -2.58 -9.41 5.90
N ALA A 114 -3.19 -9.76 4.76
CA ALA A 114 -2.84 -10.93 3.97
C ALA A 114 -3.26 -10.74 2.52
N THR A 115 -2.65 -11.49 1.62
CA THR A 115 -3.04 -11.56 0.22
C THR A 115 -2.59 -12.88 -0.39
N SER A 116 -3.29 -13.32 -1.43
CA SER A 116 -2.89 -14.45 -2.25
C SER A 116 -3.37 -14.30 -3.67
N THR A 117 -2.52 -14.61 -4.64
CA THR A 117 -2.93 -14.75 -6.04
C THR A 117 -3.66 -16.08 -6.20
N LEU A 118 -4.91 -16.02 -6.67
CA LEU A 118 -5.76 -17.18 -6.89
C LEU A 118 -5.62 -17.72 -8.32
N TYR A 119 -5.55 -16.82 -9.31
CA TYR A 119 -5.40 -17.19 -10.71
C TYR A 119 -4.50 -16.21 -11.46
N MET A 120 -3.64 -16.73 -12.34
CA MET A 120 -2.91 -15.94 -13.34
C MET A 120 -3.55 -16.15 -14.71
N LEU A 121 -4.38 -15.20 -15.15
CA LEU A 121 -5.13 -15.32 -16.41
C LEU A 121 -4.27 -14.97 -17.62
N LYS A 122 -3.43 -13.94 -17.48
CA LYS A 122 -2.44 -13.52 -18.49
C LYS A 122 -1.12 -13.22 -17.77
N PRO A 123 -0.11 -14.08 -17.86
CA PRO A 123 1.23 -13.76 -17.36
C PRO A 123 1.93 -12.71 -18.24
N PRO A 124 2.91 -11.98 -17.70
CA PRO A 124 3.84 -11.19 -18.50
C PRO A 124 4.56 -12.04 -19.56
N THR A 125 4.87 -11.44 -20.71
CA THR A 125 5.66 -12.07 -21.79
C THR A 125 6.87 -11.18 -22.12
N PRO A 126 7.93 -11.70 -22.77
CA PRO A 126 9.06 -10.86 -23.19
C PRO A 126 8.66 -9.66 -24.07
N THR A 127 7.61 -9.81 -24.88
CA THR A 127 7.06 -8.75 -25.73
C THR A 127 6.12 -7.79 -25.00
N THR A 128 5.53 -8.21 -23.88
CA THR A 128 4.62 -7.38 -23.06
C THR A 128 4.92 -7.57 -21.57
N PRO A 129 6.12 -7.18 -21.10
CA PRO A 129 6.60 -7.52 -19.75
C PRO A 129 5.84 -6.78 -18.64
N THR A 130 5.18 -5.68 -18.98
CA THR A 130 4.40 -4.84 -18.07
C THR A 130 2.91 -5.21 -18.06
N SER A 131 2.50 -6.15 -18.92
CA SER A 131 1.11 -6.55 -19.11
C SER A 131 0.79 -7.83 -18.36
N ARG A 132 -0.23 -7.79 -17.50
CA ARG A 132 -0.71 -8.99 -16.80
C ARG A 132 -2.18 -8.89 -16.43
N ILE A 133 -2.84 -10.03 -16.31
CA ILE A 133 -4.19 -10.14 -15.76
C ILE A 133 -4.20 -11.26 -14.74
N SER A 134 -4.63 -10.97 -13.51
CA SER A 134 -4.68 -11.94 -12.41
C SER A 134 -5.92 -11.76 -11.56
N ILE A 135 -6.24 -12.76 -10.75
CA ILE A 135 -7.21 -12.66 -9.68
C ILE A 135 -6.49 -12.90 -8.36
N SER A 136 -6.66 -11.99 -7.41
CA SER A 136 -6.00 -12.03 -6.11
C SER A 136 -6.99 -11.71 -5.00
N TRP A 137 -6.87 -12.42 -3.88
CA TRP A 137 -7.55 -12.07 -2.65
C TRP A 137 -6.71 -11.09 -1.83
N TYR A 138 -7.38 -10.16 -1.16
CA TYR A 138 -6.79 -9.21 -0.23
C TYR A 138 -7.58 -9.15 1.06
N ALA A 139 -6.88 -9.16 2.19
CA ALA A 139 -7.40 -8.77 3.50
C ALA A 139 -6.80 -7.42 3.91
N PHE A 140 -7.68 -6.46 4.19
CA PHE A 140 -7.36 -5.09 4.55
C PHE A 140 -7.58 -4.86 6.04
N ARG A 141 -6.61 -4.17 6.65
CA ARG A 141 -6.75 -3.62 8.00
C ARG A 141 -7.80 -2.51 7.98
N SER A 142 -8.59 -2.46 9.04
CA SER A 142 -9.55 -1.39 9.26
C SER A 142 -8.89 0.00 9.28
N PRO A 143 -9.50 1.01 8.62
CA PRO A 143 -9.06 2.41 8.70
C PRO A 143 -9.36 3.06 10.06
N VAL A 144 -10.24 2.48 10.89
CA VAL A 144 -10.57 2.97 12.24
C VAL A 144 -10.65 1.78 13.19
N LYS A 145 -9.53 1.47 13.83
CA LYS A 145 -9.38 0.32 14.73
C LYS A 145 -10.45 0.33 15.84
N GLY A 146 -11.11 -0.82 16.04
CA GLY A 146 -12.12 -1.00 17.10
C GLY A 146 -13.50 -0.43 16.80
N VAL A 147 -13.64 0.27 15.67
CA VAL A 147 -14.91 0.85 15.20
C VAL A 147 -15.32 0.12 13.93
N VAL A 148 -14.43 0.12 12.94
CA VAL A 148 -14.65 -0.49 11.63
C VAL A 148 -13.91 -1.84 11.63
N MET A 149 -14.55 -2.94 11.20
CA MET A 149 -13.98 -4.28 11.04
C MET A 149 -12.89 -4.32 9.95
N ASN A 150 -12.15 -5.42 9.86
CA ASN A 150 -11.26 -5.64 8.72
C ASN A 150 -12.08 -5.99 7.47
N ARG A 151 -11.55 -5.73 6.29
CA ARG A 151 -12.23 -6.00 5.02
C ARG A 151 -11.51 -7.09 4.23
N ASP A 152 -12.22 -7.77 3.35
CA ASP A 152 -11.58 -8.55 2.29
C ASP A 152 -12.20 -8.30 0.91
N ALA A 153 -11.45 -8.62 -0.15
CA ALA A 153 -11.94 -8.56 -1.53
C ALA A 153 -11.27 -9.61 -2.41
N ILE A 154 -12.01 -10.10 -3.40
CA ILE A 154 -11.49 -10.91 -4.51
C ILE A 154 -11.37 -10.01 -5.73
N LEU A 155 -10.15 -9.62 -6.08
CA LEU A 155 -9.88 -8.59 -7.08
C LEU A 155 -9.37 -9.20 -8.38
N LEU A 156 -10.06 -8.92 -9.49
CA LEU A 156 -9.57 -9.08 -10.85
C LEU A 156 -8.76 -7.85 -11.23
N GLU A 157 -7.53 -8.07 -11.66
CA GLU A 157 -6.53 -7.03 -11.87
C GLU A 157 -6.07 -7.03 -13.32
N CYS A 158 -5.94 -5.84 -13.90
CA CYS A 158 -5.45 -5.62 -15.25
C CYS A 158 -4.31 -4.61 -15.22
N HIS A 159 -3.17 -5.01 -15.73
CA HIS A 159 -2.02 -4.16 -15.95
C HIS A 159 -1.75 -4.15 -17.45
N GLN A 160 -1.69 -2.98 -18.05
CA GLN A 160 -1.37 -2.87 -19.47
C GLN A 160 -0.90 -1.48 -19.83
N GLU A 161 -0.08 -1.42 -20.87
CA GLU A 161 0.22 -0.19 -21.57
C GLU A 161 -0.97 0.22 -22.44
N PHE A 162 -1.11 1.52 -22.66
CA PHE A 162 -2.12 2.08 -23.55
C PHE A 162 -1.58 3.35 -24.20
N THR A 163 -2.24 3.78 -25.27
CA THR A 163 -1.98 5.07 -25.91
C THR A 163 -3.30 5.81 -26.04
N ILE A 164 -3.33 7.07 -25.60
CA ILE A 164 -4.48 7.95 -25.76
C ILE A 164 -4.00 9.31 -26.26
N GLN A 165 -4.61 9.81 -27.35
CA GLN A 165 -4.24 11.10 -27.95
C GLN A 165 -2.73 11.24 -28.23
N GLY A 166 -2.09 10.15 -28.70
CA GLY A 166 -0.65 10.12 -28.99
C GLY A 166 0.27 10.02 -27.76
N ARG A 167 -0.28 10.00 -26.55
CA ARG A 167 0.46 9.89 -25.29
C ARG A 167 0.53 8.44 -24.84
N ARG A 168 1.73 7.95 -24.50
CA ARG A 168 1.86 6.62 -23.91
C ARG A 168 1.49 6.67 -22.44
N GLY A 169 0.83 5.62 -21.98
CA GLY A 169 0.46 5.46 -20.60
C GLY A 169 0.49 4.02 -20.15
N TRP A 170 0.39 3.85 -18.84
CA TRP A 170 0.27 2.56 -18.20
C TRP A 170 -0.82 2.62 -17.14
N VAL A 171 -1.66 1.58 -17.13
CA VAL A 171 -2.80 1.49 -16.21
C VAL A 171 -2.66 0.25 -15.34
N ARG A 172 -3.02 0.43 -14.07
CA ARG A 172 -3.26 -0.64 -13.12
C ARG A 172 -4.71 -0.54 -12.67
N ALA A 173 -5.55 -1.44 -13.13
CA ALA A 173 -6.97 -1.46 -12.84
C ALA A 173 -7.32 -2.68 -12.00
N VAL A 174 -8.22 -2.51 -11.03
CA VAL A 174 -8.76 -3.59 -10.20
C VAL A 174 -10.26 -3.45 -10.05
N ARG A 175 -10.95 -4.58 -9.95
CA ARG A 175 -12.36 -4.65 -9.57
C ARG A 175 -12.66 -5.95 -8.84
N SER A 176 -13.69 -5.96 -8.02
CA SER A 176 -14.17 -7.17 -7.39
C SER A 176 -14.84 -8.09 -8.42
N VAL A 177 -14.61 -9.40 -8.26
CA VAL A 177 -15.29 -10.47 -9.00
C VAL A 177 -15.79 -11.53 -8.03
N GLN A 178 -16.86 -12.22 -8.42
CA GLN A 178 -17.35 -13.37 -7.68
C GLN A 178 -16.78 -14.65 -8.30
N LEU A 179 -16.26 -15.53 -7.46
CA LEU A 179 -15.74 -16.83 -7.88
C LEU A 179 -16.36 -17.95 -7.05
N PRO A 180 -16.62 -19.13 -7.65
CA PRO A 180 -16.88 -20.35 -6.90
C PRO A 180 -15.70 -20.64 -5.96
N GLY A 181 -15.99 -21.15 -4.75
CA GLY A 181 -14.95 -21.49 -3.77
C GLY A 181 -14.33 -20.30 -3.02
N CYS A 182 -14.88 -19.08 -3.19
CA CYS A 182 -14.50 -17.88 -2.44
C CYS A 182 -15.61 -17.41 -1.49
N PRO A 183 -15.83 -18.09 -0.34
CA PRO A 183 -16.92 -17.76 0.58
C PRO A 183 -16.73 -16.39 1.23
N ASN A 184 -17.79 -15.88 1.86
CA ASN A 184 -17.71 -14.70 2.73
C ASN A 184 -17.01 -15.08 4.03
N LEU A 185 -16.01 -14.29 4.43
CA LEU A 185 -15.13 -14.57 5.58
C LEU A 185 -15.50 -13.78 6.84
N GLU A 186 -16.65 -13.10 6.84
CA GLU A 186 -17.07 -12.25 7.94
C GLU A 186 -17.30 -13.07 9.23
N ILE A 187 -18.04 -14.17 9.12
CA ILE A 187 -18.37 -15.01 10.29
C ILE A 187 -17.14 -15.74 10.81
N THR A 188 -16.31 -16.28 9.91
CA THR A 188 -15.19 -17.15 10.27
C THR A 188 -13.94 -16.37 10.65
N SER A 189 -13.75 -15.17 10.08
CA SER A 189 -12.48 -14.42 10.17
C SER A 189 -12.66 -12.94 10.52
N GLY A 190 -13.89 -12.44 10.70
CA GLY A 190 -14.16 -11.02 10.95
C GLY A 190 -13.79 -10.10 9.79
N LEU A 191 -13.79 -10.64 8.57
CA LEU A 191 -13.47 -9.92 7.34
C LEU A 191 -14.74 -9.61 6.55
N VAL A 192 -15.14 -8.33 6.53
CA VAL A 192 -16.30 -7.87 5.75
C VAL A 192 -15.93 -7.82 4.27
N ARG A 193 -16.69 -8.52 3.43
CA ARG A 193 -16.49 -8.48 1.96
C ARG A 193 -16.84 -7.10 1.43
N MET A 194 -15.83 -6.38 0.95
CA MET A 194 -16.01 -5.11 0.25
C MET A 194 -16.13 -5.32 -1.26
N GLN A 195 -16.82 -4.39 -1.93
CA GLN A 195 -17.05 -4.41 -3.37
C GLN A 195 -16.31 -3.25 -4.03
N ASN A 196 -15.33 -3.57 -4.88
CA ASN A 196 -14.63 -2.60 -5.71
C ASN A 196 -15.25 -2.60 -7.11
N TYR A 197 -15.90 -1.51 -7.50
CA TYR A 197 -16.57 -1.39 -8.81
C TYR A 197 -15.62 -0.97 -9.94
N GLY A 198 -14.38 -0.59 -9.60
CA GLY A 198 -13.40 -0.08 -10.54
C GLY A 198 -12.51 0.94 -9.84
N SER A 199 -11.31 0.52 -9.49
CA SER A 199 -10.29 1.40 -8.92
C SER A 199 -8.97 1.16 -9.62
N GLY A 200 -8.12 2.16 -9.70
CA GLY A 200 -6.85 1.99 -10.38
C GLY A 200 -6.02 3.24 -10.50
N GLN A 201 -4.78 3.01 -10.90
CA GLN A 201 -3.78 4.04 -11.14
C GLN A 201 -3.59 4.18 -12.64
N VAL A 202 -3.59 5.41 -13.12
CA VAL A 202 -3.34 5.75 -14.52
C VAL A 202 -2.13 6.67 -14.54
N PHE A 203 -1.12 6.29 -15.31
CA PHE A 203 0.08 7.08 -15.53
C PHE A 203 0.15 7.43 -17.01
N LEU A 204 0.33 8.70 -17.32
CA LEU A 204 0.30 9.19 -18.69
C LEU A 204 1.41 10.21 -18.91
N GLU A 205 2.20 10.03 -19.96
CA GLU A 205 3.25 10.97 -20.35
C GLU A 205 2.66 12.36 -20.61
N SER A 206 3.24 13.40 -20.02
CA SER A 206 2.80 14.78 -20.26
C SER A 206 3.10 15.19 -21.70
N LEU A 207 2.15 15.87 -22.34
CA LEU A 207 2.35 16.47 -23.66
C LEU A 207 3.29 17.68 -23.62
N ALA A 208 3.28 18.40 -22.50
CA ALA A 208 4.04 19.64 -22.36
C ALA A 208 5.51 19.41 -22.02
N ASP A 209 5.82 18.34 -21.27
CA ASP A 209 7.19 17.98 -20.90
C ASP A 209 7.33 16.46 -20.76
N PRO A 210 8.11 15.78 -21.63
CA PRO A 210 8.34 14.34 -21.56
C PRO A 210 8.96 13.85 -20.24
N ASN A 211 9.54 14.74 -19.42
CA ASN A 211 10.08 14.39 -18.10
C ASN A 211 9.01 14.35 -16.99
N PHE A 212 7.75 14.66 -17.32
CA PHE A 212 6.65 14.65 -16.37
C PHE A 212 5.60 13.60 -16.73
N LEU A 213 5.03 13.01 -15.68
CA LEU A 213 3.89 12.11 -15.75
C LEU A 213 2.69 12.74 -15.04
N ASP A 214 1.56 12.68 -15.72
CA ASP A 214 0.26 12.87 -15.09
C ASP A 214 -0.15 11.56 -14.44
N MET A 215 -0.25 11.57 -13.11
CA MET A 215 -0.70 10.43 -12.33
C MET A 215 -2.14 10.66 -11.88
N SER A 216 -2.99 9.66 -12.06
CA SER A 216 -4.35 9.65 -11.55
C SER A 216 -4.62 8.40 -10.73
N TYR A 217 -5.46 8.53 -9.70
CA TYR A 217 -5.99 7.41 -8.94
C TYR A 217 -7.51 7.49 -8.90
N VAL A 218 -8.17 6.63 -9.68
CA VAL A 218 -9.63 6.49 -9.69
C VAL A 218 -10.02 5.43 -8.68
N THR A 219 -11.08 5.66 -7.92
CA THR A 219 -11.59 4.68 -6.96
C THR A 219 -13.09 4.74 -6.83
N GLN A 220 -13.72 3.58 -6.86
CA GLN A 220 -15.14 3.39 -6.58
C GLN A 220 -15.29 2.10 -5.77
N VAL A 221 -15.57 2.27 -4.48
CA VAL A 221 -15.63 1.17 -3.53
C VAL A 221 -16.85 1.32 -2.65
N ASP A 222 -17.52 0.21 -2.41
CA ASP A 222 -18.42 0.00 -1.30
C ASP A 222 -17.69 -0.87 -0.25
N MET A 223 -17.54 -0.30 0.95
CA MET A 223 -16.80 -0.93 2.04
C MET A 223 -17.57 -2.06 2.73
N GLY A 224 -18.83 -2.28 2.33
CA GLY A 224 -19.75 -3.20 3.00
C GLY A 224 -20.13 -2.72 4.40
N VAL A 225 -21.22 -3.27 4.93
CA VAL A 225 -21.63 -3.08 6.32
C VAL A 225 -21.45 -4.39 7.05
N GLY A 226 -20.56 -4.39 8.03
CA GLY A 226 -20.38 -5.53 8.90
C GLY A 226 -21.59 -5.75 9.83
N LYS A 227 -21.88 -7.00 10.17
CA LYS A 227 -22.95 -7.41 11.09
C LYS A 227 -22.83 -6.74 12.46
N SER A 228 -21.61 -6.51 12.94
CA SER A 228 -21.34 -5.81 14.21
C SER A 228 -21.15 -4.29 14.07
N GLU A 229 -21.30 -3.74 12.86
CA GLU A 229 -21.08 -2.31 12.57
C GLU A 229 -22.38 -1.49 12.47
N TRP A 230 -23.53 -2.12 12.73
CA TRP A 230 -24.85 -1.50 12.60
C TRP A 230 -24.98 -0.18 13.40
N ALA A 231 -24.30 -0.07 14.55
CA ALA A 231 -24.34 1.12 15.41
C ALA A 231 -23.63 2.35 14.80
N ILE A 232 -22.63 2.14 13.92
CA ILE A 232 -21.94 3.23 13.21
C ILE A 232 -22.82 3.77 12.09
N ASP A 233 -23.64 2.90 11.50
CA ASP A 233 -24.66 3.28 10.52
C ASP A 233 -25.77 4.13 11.16
N ALA A 234 -26.18 3.77 12.38
CA ALA A 234 -27.19 4.51 13.15
C ALA A 234 -26.79 5.97 13.44
N LEU A 235 -25.48 6.26 13.55
CA LEU A 235 -24.94 7.60 13.77
C LEU A 235 -24.73 8.42 12.48
N ARG A 236 -25.08 7.90 11.29
CA ARG A 236 -24.82 8.50 9.96
C ARG A 236 -23.36 8.92 9.71
N SER A 237 -22.43 8.46 10.54
CA SER A 237 -21.01 8.82 10.48
C SER A 237 -20.23 7.95 9.50
N ARG A 238 -20.80 6.80 9.09
CA ARG A 238 -20.17 5.83 8.20
C ARG A 238 -19.77 6.44 6.85
N ASP A 239 -20.72 7.07 6.15
CA ASP A 239 -20.47 7.61 4.81
C ASP A 239 -19.35 8.66 4.84
N PHE A 240 -19.31 9.49 5.88
CA PHE A 240 -18.23 10.45 6.12
C PHE A 240 -16.87 9.79 6.39
N LEU A 241 -16.84 8.71 7.19
CA LEU A 241 -15.61 7.95 7.46
C LEU A 241 -15.10 7.22 6.21
N VAL A 242 -16.00 6.64 5.43
CA VAL A 242 -15.70 6.00 4.15
C VAL A 242 -15.15 7.04 3.16
N GLU A 243 -15.81 8.19 3.03
CA GLU A 243 -15.35 9.27 2.17
C GLU A 243 -13.95 9.78 2.58
N LYS A 244 -13.71 9.97 3.89
CA LYS A 244 -12.36 10.29 4.40
C LYS A 244 -11.33 9.21 4.06
N ALA A 245 -11.67 7.93 4.18
CA ALA A 245 -10.77 6.84 3.82
C ALA A 245 -10.46 6.84 2.32
N ILE A 246 -11.44 7.18 1.48
CA ILE A 246 -11.28 7.26 0.02
C ILE A 246 -10.41 8.45 -0.38
N VAL A 247 -10.65 9.64 0.19
CA VAL A 247 -9.80 10.82 -0.03
C VAL A 247 -8.36 10.53 0.38
N ARG A 248 -8.15 9.88 1.53
CA ARG A 248 -6.82 9.41 1.95
C ARG A 248 -6.21 8.43 0.95
N ARG A 249 -7.01 7.53 0.38
CA ARG A 249 -6.53 6.59 -0.65
C ARG A 249 -6.06 7.33 -1.91
N CYS A 250 -6.75 8.38 -2.34
CA CYS A 250 -6.29 9.26 -3.42
C CYS A 250 -4.99 9.98 -3.06
N GLN A 251 -4.78 10.34 -1.79
CA GLN A 251 -3.52 10.95 -1.32
C GLN A 251 -2.31 10.00 -1.40
N SER A 252 -2.51 8.69 -1.57
CA SER A 252 -1.42 7.72 -1.81
C SER A 252 -0.56 8.04 -3.04
N LEU A 253 -1.05 8.84 -4.00
CA LEU A 253 -0.24 9.36 -5.11
C LEU A 253 1.02 10.08 -4.61
N ARG A 254 0.96 10.69 -3.41
CA ARG A 254 2.12 11.32 -2.77
C ARG A 254 3.16 10.33 -2.29
N GLU A 255 2.76 9.10 -1.94
CA GLU A 255 3.73 8.06 -1.60
C GLU A 255 4.54 7.68 -2.85
N ILE A 256 3.86 7.49 -3.99
CA ILE A 256 4.50 7.23 -5.27
C ILE A 256 5.44 8.38 -5.63
N GLU A 257 4.97 9.63 -5.56
CA GLU A 257 5.77 10.83 -5.82
C GLU A 257 7.04 10.88 -4.93
N ARG A 258 6.90 10.59 -3.63
CA ARG A 258 8.04 10.58 -2.69
C ARG A 258 9.10 9.54 -3.06
N TYR A 259 8.69 8.33 -3.47
CA TYR A 259 9.64 7.31 -3.92
C TYR A 259 10.32 7.70 -5.23
N LEU A 260 9.61 8.31 -6.18
CA LEU A 260 10.18 8.77 -7.45
C LEU A 260 11.18 9.91 -7.26
N LYS A 261 10.94 10.80 -6.29
CA LYS A 261 11.87 11.89 -5.94
C LYS A 261 13.10 11.42 -5.15
N GLY A 262 13.19 10.13 -4.80
CA GLY A 262 14.28 9.59 -4.00
C GLY A 262 14.33 10.15 -2.57
N ASP A 263 13.18 10.47 -1.98
CA ASP A 263 13.11 11.02 -0.61
C ASP A 263 13.84 10.07 0.38
N PRO A 264 14.91 10.55 1.06
CA PRO A 264 15.72 9.75 1.98
C PRO A 264 14.92 9.09 3.12
N LEU A 265 13.72 9.58 3.42
CA LEU A 265 12.85 9.02 4.45
C LEU A 265 12.29 7.63 4.09
N HIS A 266 12.31 7.24 2.82
CA HIS A 266 11.77 5.94 2.35
C HIS A 266 12.73 5.13 1.46
N VAL A 267 13.87 5.69 1.06
CA VAL A 267 15.01 4.87 0.58
C VAL A 267 15.61 4.17 1.80
N ARG A 268 14.94 3.10 2.26
CA ARG A 268 15.55 2.09 3.12
C ARG A 268 16.56 1.34 2.27
N ALA A 269 17.73 1.95 2.08
CA ALA A 269 18.94 1.24 1.71
C ALA A 269 19.33 0.30 2.86
N PRO A 270 20.02 -0.81 2.56
CA PRO A 270 20.36 -1.86 3.52
C PRO A 270 21.18 -1.31 4.68
N GLU A 271 21.20 -2.06 5.79
CA GLU A 271 22.05 -1.89 6.97
C GLU A 271 23.26 -0.97 6.75
N THR A 272 23.20 0.27 7.24
CA THR A 272 24.34 1.11 7.73
C THR A 272 24.06 2.62 7.80
N ALA A 273 22.89 3.13 7.41
CA ALA A 273 22.60 4.56 7.56
C ALA A 273 21.99 4.90 8.93
N ARG A 274 22.79 5.56 9.77
CA ARG A 274 22.42 6.10 11.10
C ARG A 274 21.18 7.00 10.99
N PRO A 275 20.12 6.82 11.80
CA PRO A 275 18.97 7.69 11.71
C PRO A 275 19.20 9.01 12.46
N PHE A 276 18.83 10.07 11.76
CA PHE A 276 18.69 11.43 12.26
C PHE A 276 17.68 11.53 13.42
N LYS A 277 17.87 12.60 14.18
CA LYS A 277 17.39 12.93 15.52
C LYS A 277 15.86 13.08 15.63
N ALA A 278 15.08 12.02 15.40
CA ALA A 278 13.65 12.02 15.72
C ALA A 278 13.46 11.90 17.25
N LEU A 279 12.65 12.81 17.79
CA LEU A 279 12.44 13.07 19.21
C LEU A 279 12.07 11.81 20.01
N ARG A 280 13.01 11.32 20.82
CA ARG A 280 12.85 10.20 21.76
C ARG A 280 11.92 10.61 22.89
N ARG A 281 10.64 10.23 22.81
CA ARG A 281 9.60 10.54 23.82
C ARG A 281 9.42 9.46 24.88
N HIS A 282 9.96 8.24 24.69
CA HIS A 282 9.84 7.13 25.64
C HIS A 282 11.16 6.38 25.82
N CYS A 283 11.36 5.76 26.99
CA CYS A 283 12.47 4.85 27.28
C CYS A 283 12.35 3.58 26.44
N CYS A 284 13.41 3.16 25.74
CA CYS A 284 13.35 1.97 24.88
C CYS A 284 13.29 0.61 25.62
N LEU A 285 13.40 0.60 26.96
CA LEU A 285 13.39 -0.61 27.76
C LEU A 285 12.10 -0.79 28.56
N CYS A 286 11.59 0.29 29.17
CA CYS A 286 10.38 0.25 30.00
C CYS A 286 9.22 1.09 29.46
N ASP A 287 9.38 1.69 28.28
CA ASP A 287 8.40 2.57 27.63
C ASP A 287 7.99 3.82 28.43
N LYS A 288 8.70 4.13 29.53
CA LYS A 288 8.45 5.33 30.35
C LYS A 288 8.60 6.60 29.52
N ARG A 289 7.55 7.42 29.47
CA ARG A 289 7.54 8.70 28.75
C ARG A 289 8.52 9.70 29.37
N PHE A 290 9.38 10.28 28.55
CA PHE A 290 10.27 11.36 28.96
C PHE A 290 9.51 12.69 29.05
N ARG A 291 9.57 13.33 30.22
CA ARG A 291 9.06 14.69 30.44
C ARG A 291 10.12 15.70 29.95
N ALA A 292 9.73 16.97 29.81
CA ALA A 292 10.57 18.03 29.23
C ALA A 292 11.94 18.20 29.93
N LEU A 293 12.03 17.87 31.23
CA LEU A 293 13.24 17.98 32.06
C LEU A 293 13.89 16.62 32.39
N SER A 294 13.41 15.52 31.82
CA SER A 294 13.96 14.20 32.11
C SER A 294 15.36 14.05 31.50
N LYS A 295 16.37 13.72 32.34
CA LYS A 295 17.69 13.32 31.86
C LYS A 295 17.58 12.02 31.04
N LYS A 296 18.07 12.05 29.81
CA LYS A 296 18.02 10.94 28.85
C LYS A 296 19.42 10.36 28.66
N PHE A 297 19.53 9.04 28.74
CA PHE A 297 20.79 8.32 28.49
C PHE A 297 20.73 7.67 27.12
N SER A 298 21.71 7.96 26.26
CA SER A 298 21.73 7.42 24.89
C SER A 298 22.42 6.06 24.87
N CYS A 299 21.89 5.12 24.07
CA CYS A 299 22.61 3.90 23.75
C CYS A 299 23.87 4.22 22.95
N ALA A 300 25.01 3.62 23.29
CA ALA A 300 26.29 3.84 22.60
C ALA A 300 26.31 3.34 21.15
N LYS A 301 25.45 2.36 20.79
CA LYS A 301 25.45 1.71 19.47
C LYS A 301 24.27 2.09 18.57
N CYS A 302 23.22 2.70 19.12
CA CYS A 302 21.99 2.95 18.37
C CYS A 302 21.29 4.24 18.82
N PRO A 303 20.33 4.74 18.04
CA PRO A 303 19.69 6.03 18.28
C PRO A 303 18.59 5.96 19.36
N LEU A 304 18.57 4.96 20.25
CA LEU A 304 17.57 4.83 21.30
C LEU A 304 18.02 5.50 22.60
N ALA A 305 17.06 5.87 23.46
CA ALA A 305 17.35 6.44 24.78
C ALA A 305 16.68 5.64 25.89
N MET A 306 17.34 5.62 27.04
CA MET A 306 16.93 4.95 28.27
C MET A 306 16.69 5.99 29.36
N CYS A 307 15.76 5.68 30.28
CA CYS A 307 15.61 6.45 31.50
C CYS A 307 16.77 6.14 32.47
N ARG A 308 16.93 7.00 33.48
CA ARG A 308 17.98 6.84 34.50
C ARG A 308 17.93 5.49 35.20
N GLU A 309 16.73 5.01 35.54
CA GLU A 309 16.51 3.71 36.21
C GLU A 309 17.07 2.57 35.36
N CYS A 310 16.61 2.45 34.10
CA CYS A 310 17.07 1.39 33.21
C CYS A 310 18.56 1.51 32.85
N ASP A 311 19.11 2.72 32.74
CA ASP A 311 20.55 2.92 32.52
C ASP A 311 21.39 2.49 33.73
N SER A 312 20.95 2.85 34.93
CA SER A 312 21.65 2.47 36.17
C SER A 312 21.64 0.97 36.41
N GLU A 313 20.51 0.32 36.18
CA GLU A 313 20.37 -1.13 36.29
C GLU A 313 21.24 -1.85 35.25
N TRP A 314 21.30 -1.31 34.03
CA TRP A 314 22.16 -1.81 32.96
C TRP A 314 23.65 -1.71 33.32
N ARG A 315 24.12 -0.55 33.82
CA ARG A 315 25.52 -0.34 34.21
C ARG A 315 25.95 -1.24 35.37
N LEU A 316 25.06 -1.45 36.34
CA LEU A 316 25.30 -2.36 37.46
C LEU A 316 25.47 -3.81 36.99
N LYS A 317 24.63 -4.27 36.05
CA LYS A 317 24.63 -5.66 35.56
C LYS A 317 25.73 -5.95 34.53
N SER A 318 26.04 -5.00 33.66
CA SER A 318 26.97 -5.21 32.54
C SER A 318 28.45 -4.96 32.88
N LYS A 319 28.75 -4.25 33.98
CA LYS A 319 30.10 -3.75 34.33
C LYS A 319 30.79 -2.91 33.24
N LEU A 320 30.06 -2.49 32.20
CA LEU A 320 30.56 -1.63 31.13
C LEU A 320 30.39 -0.16 31.49
N SER A 321 31.33 0.68 31.06
CA SER A 321 31.28 2.13 31.27
C SER A 321 30.20 2.82 30.42
N GLU A 322 29.80 2.19 29.31
CA GLU A 322 28.88 2.73 28.33
C GLU A 322 27.44 2.20 28.47
N SER A 323 26.49 3.14 28.35
CA SER A 323 25.05 2.90 28.33
C SER A 323 24.63 2.16 27.04
N MET A 324 23.89 1.06 27.13
CA MET A 324 23.46 0.31 25.95
C MET A 324 22.05 -0.29 26.10
N CYS A 325 21.27 -0.30 25.02
CA CYS A 325 19.94 -0.93 25.04
C CYS A 325 20.04 -2.46 24.92
N ALA A 326 19.04 -3.17 25.43
CA ALA A 326 18.96 -4.63 25.42
C ALA A 326 19.14 -5.23 24.02
N ALA A 327 18.55 -4.62 22.99
CA ALA A 327 18.71 -5.10 21.60
C ALA A 327 20.17 -5.02 21.11
N CYS A 328 20.91 -3.96 21.46
CA CYS A 328 22.32 -3.84 21.10
C CYS A 328 23.22 -4.73 21.96
N ALA A 329 22.85 -4.93 23.23
CA ALA A 329 23.54 -5.84 24.13
C ALA A 329 23.50 -7.28 23.65
N VAL A 330 22.32 -7.78 23.29
CA VAL A 330 22.13 -9.15 22.79
C VAL A 330 22.96 -9.38 21.51
N ARG A 331 23.03 -8.38 20.63
CA ARG A 331 23.81 -8.46 19.39
C ARG A 331 25.32 -8.53 19.62
N LEU A 332 25.83 -7.92 20.69
CA LEU A 332 27.25 -8.04 21.04
C LEU A 332 27.58 -9.43 21.60
N THR A 333 26.67 -10.02 22.38
CA THR A 333 26.87 -11.37 22.93
C THR A 333 26.74 -12.48 21.88
N SER A 334 25.95 -12.25 20.83
CA SER A 334 25.76 -13.22 19.73
C SER A 334 26.78 -13.10 18.59
N GLY A 335 27.74 -12.17 18.68
CA GLY A 335 28.72 -11.87 17.64
C GLY A 335 30.12 -12.44 17.86
N GLY A 336 30.33 -13.29 18.85
CA GLY A 336 31.62 -13.89 19.13
C GLY A 336 31.77 -15.28 18.52
N SER A 337 32.47 -15.41 17.38
CA SER A 337 33.55 -16.40 17.14
C SER A 337 33.92 -16.55 15.64
N THR A 338 35.01 -15.85 15.25
CA THR A 338 36.11 -16.30 14.36
C THR A 338 35.89 -16.49 12.84
N PRO A 339 36.97 -16.58 12.03
CA PRO A 339 37.93 -15.52 11.77
C PRO A 339 38.09 -15.27 10.25
N SER A 340 38.70 -14.15 9.90
CA SER A 340 39.18 -13.82 8.57
C SER A 340 40.07 -14.92 7.97
N ASN A 341 39.75 -15.38 6.75
CA ASN A 341 40.77 -15.75 5.79
C ASN A 341 40.30 -15.52 4.34
N TYR A 342 41.22 -14.94 3.58
CA TYR A 342 41.14 -14.65 2.16
C TYR A 342 41.26 -15.93 1.32
N SER A 343 40.77 -15.79 0.08
CA SER A 343 41.22 -16.41 -1.18
C SER A 343 40.49 -17.62 -1.78
N HIS A 344 40.01 -17.34 -2.99
CA HIS A 344 39.96 -18.15 -4.22
C HIS A 344 39.10 -19.42 -4.34
N GLY A 345 38.24 -19.41 -5.37
CA GLY A 345 38.27 -20.47 -6.38
C GLY A 345 37.05 -21.40 -6.48
N SER A 346 36.19 -21.06 -7.45
CA SER A 346 35.62 -21.99 -8.44
C SER A 346 34.43 -22.92 -8.12
N SER A 347 33.58 -22.98 -9.15
CA SER A 347 32.69 -24.05 -9.63
C SER A 347 31.32 -24.30 -8.99
N ILE A 348 30.31 -24.06 -9.84
CA ILE A 348 28.92 -24.53 -9.83
C ILE A 348 28.92 -26.06 -10.03
N PRO A 349 27.92 -26.79 -9.49
CA PRO A 349 26.97 -27.41 -10.42
C PRO A 349 25.50 -27.23 -10.02
N SER A 350 24.69 -27.24 -11.07
CA SER A 350 23.24 -27.15 -11.15
C SER A 350 22.50 -28.23 -10.36
N SER A 351 21.39 -27.85 -9.74
CA SER A 351 20.30 -28.79 -9.43
C SER A 351 18.96 -28.06 -9.41
N THR A 352 18.15 -28.38 -10.42
CA THR A 352 16.76 -28.00 -10.65
C THR A 352 15.86 -28.49 -9.53
N THR A 353 15.06 -27.60 -8.92
CA THR A 353 13.89 -27.92 -8.10
C THR A 353 12.84 -26.79 -8.22
N PRO A 354 11.54 -27.08 -7.96
CA PRO A 354 10.42 -26.40 -8.61
C PRO A 354 10.12 -25.03 -8.01
N LEU A 355 9.61 -24.13 -8.86
CA LEU A 355 9.07 -22.82 -8.51
C LEU A 355 8.03 -22.91 -7.38
N SER A 356 8.43 -22.52 -6.18
CA SER A 356 7.53 -22.23 -5.07
C SER A 356 6.69 -20.99 -5.38
N GLN A 357 5.38 -21.09 -5.19
CA GLN A 357 4.39 -20.02 -5.36
C GLN A 357 4.78 -18.76 -4.57
N THR A 358 5.18 -17.71 -5.28
CA THR A 358 5.42 -16.39 -4.71
C THR A 358 4.14 -15.56 -4.82
N SER A 359 3.59 -15.15 -3.67
CA SER A 359 2.39 -14.34 -3.55
C SER A 359 2.68 -12.87 -3.94
N ASN A 360 1.94 -12.36 -4.92
CA ASN A 360 2.11 -10.99 -5.45
C ASN A 360 1.14 -10.02 -4.76
N VAL A 361 1.65 -8.87 -4.30
CA VAL A 361 0.99 -8.02 -3.27
C VAL A 361 0.62 -6.63 -3.81
N TRP A 362 -0.62 -6.19 -3.60
CA TRP A 362 -1.15 -4.84 -3.87
C TRP A 362 -1.86 -4.22 -2.68
N CYS A 363 -1.81 -2.90 -2.53
CA CYS A 363 -2.03 -2.31 -1.21
C CYS A 363 -2.76 -0.99 -1.12
N TRP A 364 -3.40 -0.86 0.04
CA TRP A 364 -4.07 0.30 0.59
C TRP A 364 -3.16 0.96 1.62
N SER A 365 -3.18 2.30 1.68
CA SER A 365 -2.40 3.10 2.62
C SER A 365 -3.33 4.01 3.43
N SER A 366 -3.12 4.04 4.75
CA SER A 366 -3.92 4.73 5.76
C SER A 366 -3.09 5.50 6.80
N ASP A 367 -1.79 5.76 6.55
CA ASP A 367 -0.94 6.49 7.49
C ASP A 367 -0.28 7.74 6.89
N SER A 368 -0.79 8.92 7.28
CA SER A 368 0.04 10.09 7.55
C SER A 368 -0.63 10.99 8.60
N SER A 369 0.03 11.06 9.75
CA SER A 369 -0.32 11.84 10.94
C SER A 369 -0.60 13.32 10.67
N ASN A 370 -1.68 13.82 11.28
CA ASN A 370 -2.06 15.23 11.39
C ASN A 370 -0.93 16.08 11.99
N ASN A 371 -0.59 17.18 11.33
CA ASN A 371 -0.38 18.46 12.01
C ASN A 371 -0.48 19.61 10.99
N CYS A 372 -1.58 20.35 11.02
CA CYS A 372 -1.63 21.74 10.57
C CYS A 372 -2.71 22.45 11.38
N GLU A 373 -2.25 23.10 12.46
CA GLU A 373 -3.04 24.08 13.21
C GLU A 373 -3.42 25.23 12.26
N SER A 374 -4.72 25.52 12.26
CA SER A 374 -5.31 26.74 11.73
C SER A 374 -4.80 27.96 12.50
N LYS A 375 -4.03 28.83 11.84
CA LYS A 375 -3.95 30.24 12.23
C LYS A 375 -5.00 31.01 11.41
N ALA A 376 -6.12 31.30 12.05
CA ALA A 376 -7.03 32.35 11.60
C ALA A 376 -6.35 33.70 11.85
N LEU A 377 -6.20 34.50 10.81
CA LEU A 377 -5.93 35.93 10.90
C LEU A 377 -7.26 36.66 10.78
N SER A 378 -7.64 37.30 11.87
CA SER A 378 -8.68 38.32 11.97
C SER A 378 -8.16 39.66 11.44
N GLY A 379 -9.02 40.39 10.72
CA GLY A 379 -8.83 41.76 10.23
C GLY A 379 -9.36 41.85 8.80
N SER A 380 -10.43 42.57 8.47
CA SER A 380 -11.16 43.63 9.16
C SER A 380 -12.62 43.59 8.73
#